data_AF-A0A6N8HAQ7-F1
#
_entry.id   AF-A0A6N8HAQ7-F1
#
_cell.length_a   1.000
_cell.length_b   1.000
_cell.length_c   1.000
_cell.angle_alpha   90.00
_cell.angle_beta   90.00
_cell.angle_gamma   90.00
#
_symmetry.space_group_name_H-M   'P 1'
#
loop_
_entity.id
_entity.type
_entity.pdbx_description
1 polymer ?
#
loop_
_entity_poly.entity_id
_entity_poly.type
_entity_poly.pdbx_seq_one_letter_code
_entity_poly.pdbx_strand_id
1 'polypeptide(L)'
;MKRPQYVFRPNLNEPQHRRAWALLQQVPPAKRKEFLVQSILAAEQTDRLEKSIRKVVREELQAASITTSVSSQPPENAIPDSALDFLNSL
;
A
#
# COMPACT_ATOMS: atom_id res chain seq x y z
N MET A 1 25.47 -24.75 15.47
CA MET A 1 25.37 -23.30 15.75
C MET A 1 24.58 -23.08 17.04
N LYS A 2 25.08 -22.25 17.98
CA LYS A 2 24.31 -21.88 19.17
C LYS A 2 23.18 -20.94 18.75
N ARG A 3 21.95 -21.21 19.18
CA ARG A 3 20.80 -20.31 18.94
C ARG A 3 20.83 -19.22 20.01
N PRO A 4 20.92 -17.93 19.65
CA PRO A 4 20.82 -16.85 20.62
C PRO A 4 19.45 -16.87 21.29
N GLN A 5 19.42 -16.70 22.62
CA GLN A 5 18.19 -16.65 23.39
C GLN A 5 17.72 -15.19 23.47
N TYR A 6 16.59 -14.89 22.84
CA TYR A 6 15.93 -13.60 22.97
C TYR A 6 14.86 -13.67 24.06
N VAL A 7 14.85 -12.67 24.94
CA VAL A 7 13.85 -12.51 26.00
C VAL A 7 12.94 -11.34 25.63
N PHE A 8 11.65 -11.60 25.51
CA PHE A 8 10.66 -10.57 25.26
C PHE A 8 10.45 -9.72 26.51
N ARG A 9 10.93 -8.47 26.51
CA ARG A 9 10.78 -7.49 27.60
C ARG A 9 10.12 -6.21 27.09
N PRO A 10 8.79 -6.18 26.99
CA PRO A 10 8.07 -5.00 26.52
C PRO A 10 8.18 -3.86 27.53
N ASN A 11 8.56 -2.68 27.04
CA ASN A 11 8.51 -1.44 27.82
C ASN A 11 7.05 -0.95 27.95
N LEU A 12 6.48 -0.97 29.16
CA LEU A 12 5.07 -0.62 29.40
C LEU A 12 4.78 0.89 29.29
N ASN A 13 5.80 1.73 29.20
CA ASN A 13 5.64 3.16 28.91
C ASN A 13 5.28 3.40 27.43
N GLU A 14 5.64 2.47 26.54
CA GLU A 14 5.34 2.56 25.12
C GLU A 14 3.95 1.94 24.84
N PRO A 15 2.99 2.68 24.23
CA PRO A 15 1.64 2.18 23.99
C PRO A 15 1.61 0.90 23.15
N GLN A 16 2.48 0.80 22.14
CA GLN A 16 2.55 -0.37 21.27
C GLN A 16 3.03 -1.62 22.01
N HIS A 17 4.06 -1.49 22.84
CA HIS A 17 4.57 -2.58 23.67
C HIS A 17 3.55 -3.01 24.72
N ARG A 18 2.82 -2.05 25.31
CA ARG A 18 1.72 -2.36 26.23
C ARG A 18 0.62 -3.17 25.54
N ARG A 19 0.24 -2.80 24.32
CA ARG A 19 -0.74 -3.55 23.53
C ARG A 19 -0.23 -4.95 23.17
N ALA A 20 1.01 -5.07 22.71
CA ALA A 20 1.63 -6.37 22.43
C ALA A 20 1.71 -7.27 23.67
N TRP A 21 2.02 -6.68 24.83
CA TRP A 21 2.01 -7.38 26.11
C TRP A 21 0.62 -7.88 26.49
N ALA A 22 -0.41 -7.05 26.36
CA ALA A 22 -1.79 -7.44 26.62
C ALA A 22 -2.27 -8.58 25.70
N LEU A 23 -1.85 -8.58 24.43
CA LEU A 23 -2.14 -9.67 23.49
C LEU A 23 -1.44 -10.96 23.92
N LEU A 24 -0.16 -10.90 24.28
CA LEU A 24 0.60 -12.07 24.71
C LEU A 24 0.07 -12.66 26.03
N GLN A 25 -0.48 -11.84 26.93
CA GLN A 25 -1.08 -12.30 28.17
C GLN A 25 -2.34 -13.14 27.96
N GLN A 26 -3.13 -12.85 26.91
CA GLN A 26 -4.32 -13.63 26.55
C GLN A 26 -3.98 -15.01 25.99
N VAL A 27 -2.73 -15.21 25.55
CA VAL A 27 -2.28 -16.48 24.97
C VAL A 27 -1.89 -17.47 26.09
N PRO A 28 -2.39 -18.71 26.06
CA PRO A 28 -1.99 -19.75 26.99
C PRO A 28 -0.46 -19.92 27.04
N PRO A 29 0.16 -20.09 28.22
CA PRO A 29 1.63 -20.14 28.35
C PRO A 29 2.31 -21.14 27.42
N ALA A 30 1.69 -22.31 27.21
CA ALA A 30 2.18 -23.36 26.31
C ALA A 30 2.26 -22.93 24.83
N LYS A 31 1.45 -21.95 24.41
CA LYS A 31 1.36 -21.48 23.02
C LYS A 31 2.04 -20.13 22.77
N ARG A 32 2.61 -19.49 23.80
CA ARG A 32 3.24 -18.16 23.64
C ARG A 32 4.40 -18.15 22.65
N LYS A 33 5.21 -19.21 22.63
CA LYS A 33 6.33 -19.34 21.68
C LYS A 33 5.82 -19.40 20.24
N GLU A 34 4.81 -20.24 19.99
CA GLU A 34 4.14 -20.37 18.68
C GLU A 34 3.57 -19.02 18.23
N PHE A 35 2.88 -18.33 19.15
CA PHE A 35 2.30 -17.03 18.90
C PHE A 35 3.35 -15.98 18.48
N LEU A 36 4.51 -15.95 19.15
CA LEU A 36 5.60 -15.04 18.78
C LEU A 36 6.16 -15.36 17.39
N VAL A 37 6.33 -16.65 17.06
CA VAL A 37 6.78 -17.07 15.72
C VAL A 37 5.78 -16.62 14.66
N GLN A 38 4.49 -16.89 14.86
CA GLN A 38 3.43 -16.47 13.93
C GLN A 38 3.34 -14.95 13.79
N SER A 39 3.56 -14.21 14.88
CA SER A 39 3.55 -12.74 14.86
C SER A 39 4.69 -12.18 13.99
N ILE A 40 5.89 -12.77 14.04
CA ILE A 40 7.03 -12.37 13.20
C ILE A 40 6.74 -12.65 11.73
N LEU A 41 6.21 -13.84 11.41
CA LEU A 41 5.85 -14.22 10.04
C LEU A 41 4.72 -13.33 9.48
N ALA A 42 3.70 -13.03 10.30
CA ALA A 42 2.61 -12.14 9.92
C ALA A 42 3.11 -10.71 9.66
N ALA A 43 4.05 -10.20 10.47
CA ALA A 43 4.66 -8.90 10.25
C ALA A 43 5.43 -8.84 8.92
N GLU A 44 6.20 -9.89 8.59
CA GLU A 44 6.88 -10.00 7.29
C GLU A 44 5.88 -10.02 6.13
N GLN A 45 4.82 -10.83 6.23
CA GLN A 45 3.81 -10.95 5.19
C GLN A 45 3.06 -9.63 4.97
N THR A 46 2.78 -8.89 6.05
CA THR A 46 2.13 -7.58 5.97
C THR A 46 3.02 -6.55 5.26
N ASP A 47 4.31 -6.51 5.58
CA ASP A 47 5.27 -5.62 4.88
C ASP A 47 5.39 -5.96 3.39
N ARG A 48 5.46 -7.25 3.04
CA ARG A 48 5.48 -7.70 1.64
C ARG A 48 4.21 -7.31 0.90
N LEU A 49 3.05 -7.48 1.54
CA LEU A 49 1.75 -7.12 0.97
C LEU A 49 1.61 -5.61 0.80
N GLU A 50 2.00 -4.82 1.79
CA GLU A 50 1.97 -3.36 1.68
C GLU A 50 2.82 -2.88 0.50
N LYS A 51 4.02 -3.46 0.33
CA LYS A 51 4.91 -3.15 -0.80
C LYS A 51 4.29 -3.52 -2.14
N SER A 52 3.68 -4.70 -2.25
CA SER A 52 3.03 -5.13 -3.50
C SER A 52 1.82 -4.26 -3.84
N ILE A 53 0.97 -3.94 -2.86
CA ILE A 53 -0.18 -3.05 -3.03
C ILE A 53 0.30 -1.66 -3.47
N ARG A 54 1.30 -1.08 -2.79
CA ARG A 54 1.83 0.24 -3.15
C ARG A 54 2.37 0.26 -4.58
N LYS A 55 3.00 -0.83 -5.03
CA LYS A 55 3.47 -0.97 -6.41
C LYS A 55 2.29 -1.00 -7.39
N VAL A 56 1.31 -1.86 -7.16
CA VAL A 56 0.11 -1.99 -8.02
C VAL A 56 -0.64 -0.67 -8.10
N VAL A 57 -0.90 -0.01 -6.96
CA VAL A 57 -1.59 1.29 -6.93
C VAL A 57 -0.83 2.34 -7.73
N ARG A 58 0.52 2.36 -7.68
CA ARG A 58 1.32 3.28 -8.48
C ARG A 58 1.20 2.97 -9.98
N GLU A 59 1.28 1.71 -10.36
CA GLU A 59 1.16 1.28 -11.76
C GLU A 59 -0.22 1.63 -12.34
N GLU A 60 -1.29 1.39 -11.58
CA GLU A 60 -2.66 1.75 -11.96
C GLU A 60 -2.85 3.27 -12.08
N LEU A 61 -2.35 4.06 -11.11
CA LEU A 61 -2.41 5.52 -11.19
C LEU A 61 -1.59 6.08 -12.36
N GLN A 62 -0.47 5.45 -12.71
CA GLN A 62 0.35 5.86 -13.84
C GLN A 62 -0.31 5.50 -15.17
N ALA A 63 -0.89 4.31 -15.28
CA ALA A 63 -1.66 3.88 -16.46
C ALA A 63 -2.88 4.79 -16.70
N ALA A 64 -3.60 5.15 -15.64
CA ALA A 64 -4.71 6.11 -15.68
C ALA A 64 -4.26 7.53 -16.08
N SER A 65 -3.08 7.97 -15.63
CA SER A 65 -2.53 9.28 -16.00
C SER A 65 -2.14 9.35 -17.47
N ILE A 66 -1.53 8.28 -18.01
CA ILE A 66 -1.14 8.21 -19.43
C ILE A 66 -2.38 8.24 -20.33
N THR A 67 -3.41 7.46 -20.01
CA THR A 67 -4.68 7.46 -20.78
C THR A 67 -5.40 8.81 -20.72
N THR A 68 -5.36 9.51 -19.57
CA THR A 68 -5.91 10.86 -19.44
C THR A 68 -5.12 11.87 -20.28
N SER A 69 -3.79 11.79 -20.29
CA SER A 69 -2.95 12.68 -21.11
C SER A 69 -3.06 12.45 -22.62
N VAL A 70 -3.31 11.21 -23.07
CA VAL A 70 -3.57 10.90 -24.49
C VAL A 70 -4.97 11.36 -24.91
N SER A 71 -5.97 11.29 -24.02
CA SER A 71 -7.29 11.90 -24.26
C SER A 71 -7.28 13.43 -24.25
N SER A 72 -6.18 14.06 -23.81
CA SER A 72 -6.01 15.53 -23.80
C SER A 72 -5.48 16.09 -25.13
N GLN A 73 -5.11 15.23 -26.10
CA GLN A 73 -4.92 15.71 -27.47
C GLN A 73 -6.31 16.03 -28.04
N PRO A 74 -6.54 17.26 -28.52
CA PRO A 74 -7.79 17.60 -29.18
C PRO A 74 -7.99 16.64 -30.35
N PRO A 75 -9.22 16.17 -30.61
CA PRO A 75 -9.48 15.31 -31.75
C PRO A 75 -8.99 16.04 -33.01
N GLU A 76 -8.11 15.39 -33.77
CA GLU A 76 -7.56 15.89 -35.04
C GLU A 76 -8.65 16.15 -36.12
N ASN A 77 -9.91 15.92 -35.76
CA ASN A 77 -11.13 16.14 -36.55
C ASN A 77 -12.06 17.22 -35.97
N ALA A 78 -11.57 18.12 -35.11
CA ALA A 78 -12.34 19.31 -34.76
C ALA A 78 -12.44 20.20 -36.02
N ILE A 79 -13.67 20.52 -36.45
CA ILE A 79 -13.94 21.47 -37.53
C ILE A 79 -13.16 22.74 -37.20
N PRO A 80 -12.20 23.18 -38.04
CA PRO A 80 -11.42 24.36 -37.72
C PRO A 80 -12.34 25.58 -37.69
N ASP A 81 -12.15 26.49 -36.73
CA ASP A 81 -12.99 27.70 -36.57
C ASP A 81 -13.04 28.54 -37.86
N SER A 82 -12.02 28.44 -38.71
CA SER A 82 -11.99 29.04 -40.05
C SER A 82 -13.11 28.57 -40.98
N ALA A 83 -13.66 27.37 -40.79
CA ALA A 83 -14.80 26.87 -41.54
C ALA A 83 -16.14 27.52 -41.10
N LEU A 84 -16.22 27.98 -39.85
CA LEU A 84 -17.38 28.74 -39.37
C LEU A 84 -17.34 30.19 -39.89
N ASP A 85 -16.16 30.79 -39.99
CA ASP A 85 -15.97 32.12 -40.59
C ASP A 85 -16.37 32.15 -42.07
N PHE A 86 -16.13 31.07 -42.82
CA PHE A 86 -16.56 30.95 -44.22
C PHE A 86 -18.08 31.04 -44.39
N LEU A 87 -18.87 30.42 -43.48
CA LEU A 87 -20.33 30.45 -43.55
C LEU A 87 -20.92 31.84 -43.23
N ASN A 88 -20.24 32.62 -42.38
CA ASN A 88 -20.69 33.97 -42.00
C ASN A 88 -20.38 35.04 -43.07
N SER A 89 -19.60 34.69 -44.10
CA SER A 89 -19.21 35.60 -45.18
C SER A 89 -20.06 35.46 -46.47
N LEU A 90 -21.12 34.64 -46.44
CA LEU A 90 -22.10 34.46 -47.53
C LEU A 90 -23.33 35.35 -47.33
#